data_AF-A0ABD2U1E2-F1
#
_entry.id   AF-A0ABD2U1E2-F1
#
_cell.length_a   1.000
_cell.length_b   1.000
_cell.length_c   1.000
_cell.angle_alpha   90.00
_cell.angle_beta   90.00
_cell.angle_gamma   90.00
#
_symmetry.space_group_name_H-M   'P 1'
#
loop_
_entity.id
_entity.type
_entity.pdbx_description
1 polymer ?
#
loop_
_entity_poly.entity_id
_entity_poly.type
_entity_poly.pdbx_seq_one_letter_code
_entity_poly.pdbx_strand_id
1 'polypeptide(L)'
;MVDMSCQGCVNAVKSKLQTVEGVKNVDVDLDNQVVRILGSSPVKTMTEALEQTGRKARLIGQGVPDDFLVSAAVAEFKGPDIFGVVRLAQVNMELTRIEANFSGLSPGKHAWSINEFGDLTRGAASTGKLYSPPLGDLVTLEVDEKGEAFYTGPKERLRVADLIGRAIAVYATEDKTDPGLTAAVIARSAGVGENYKKICACDGTTIWEATSKL
;
A
#
# COMPACT_ATOMS: atom_id res chain seq x y z
N MET A 1 12.55 -6.46 -0.67
CA MET A 1 13.97 -6.45 -1.05
C MET A 1 14.68 -5.53 -0.10
N VAL A 2 15.81 -5.96 0.44
CA VAL A 2 16.58 -5.22 1.46
C VAL A 2 18.04 -5.31 1.08
N ASP A 3 18.76 -4.19 1.05
CA ASP A 3 20.19 -4.22 0.73
C ASP A 3 20.98 -4.97 1.83
N MET A 4 21.59 -6.09 1.44
CA MET A 4 22.34 -6.98 2.33
C MET A 4 23.54 -7.52 1.57
N SER A 5 24.72 -7.46 2.18
CA SER A 5 26.00 -7.88 1.56
C SER A 5 26.72 -9.00 2.31
N CYS A 6 26.26 -9.38 3.51
CA CYS A 6 26.90 -10.41 4.33
C CYS A 6 25.93 -11.07 5.30
N GLN A 7 26.35 -12.17 5.92
CA GLN A 7 25.57 -12.89 6.93
C GLN A 7 25.28 -12.04 8.18
N GLY A 8 26.17 -11.10 8.52
CA GLY A 8 25.92 -10.14 9.59
C GLY A 8 24.71 -9.24 9.30
N CYS A 9 24.51 -8.85 8.03
CA CYS A 9 23.32 -8.10 7.61
C CYS A 9 22.04 -8.93 7.78
N VAL A 10 22.09 -10.20 7.38
CA VAL A 10 20.97 -11.14 7.52
C VAL A 10 20.55 -11.26 8.98
N ASN A 11 21.50 -11.46 9.88
CA ASN A 11 21.22 -11.60 11.30
C ASN A 11 20.62 -10.32 11.89
N ALA A 12 21.18 -9.15 11.56
CA ALA A 12 20.66 -7.87 12.03
C ALA A 12 19.20 -7.63 11.59
N VAL A 13 18.90 -7.89 10.31
CA VAL A 13 17.54 -7.77 9.75
C VAL A 13 16.59 -8.74 10.43
N LYS A 14 16.97 -10.01 10.54
CA LYS A 14 16.14 -11.06 11.13
C LYS A 14 15.82 -10.77 12.60
N SER A 15 16.84 -10.47 13.40
CA SER A 15 16.66 -10.13 14.82
C SER A 15 15.78 -8.90 15.00
N LYS A 16 15.94 -7.87 14.18
CA LYS A 16 15.10 -6.67 14.28
C LYS A 16 13.63 -6.96 13.95
N LEU A 17 13.37 -7.64 12.83
CA LEU A 17 12.00 -7.95 12.41
C LEU A 17 11.28 -8.91 13.37
N GLN A 18 11.99 -9.83 14.01
CA GLN A 18 11.41 -10.74 15.01
C GLN A 18 10.93 -10.02 16.28
N THR A 19 11.41 -8.79 16.55
CA THR A 19 10.91 -7.97 17.67
C THR A 19 9.64 -7.19 17.33
N VAL A 20 9.23 -7.16 16.06
CA VAL A 20 8.05 -6.44 15.62
C VAL A 20 6.79 -7.24 15.96
N GLU A 21 5.88 -6.63 16.71
CA GLU A 21 4.61 -7.26 17.06
C GLU A 21 3.80 -7.65 15.82
N GLY A 22 3.28 -8.88 15.80
CA GLY A 22 2.50 -9.43 14.69
C GLY A 22 3.34 -10.16 13.63
N VAL A 23 4.67 -10.13 13.71
CA VAL A 23 5.55 -10.96 12.86
C VAL A 23 5.58 -12.38 13.41
N LYS A 24 5.27 -13.36 12.55
CA LYS A 24 5.25 -14.79 12.88
C LYS A 24 6.49 -15.53 12.37
N ASN A 25 6.93 -15.20 11.15
CA ASN A 25 8.12 -15.80 10.57
C ASN A 25 8.86 -14.80 9.68
N VAL A 26 10.19 -14.94 9.63
CA VAL A 26 11.09 -14.14 8.79
C VAL A 26 12.06 -15.09 8.11
N ASP A 27 11.96 -15.15 6.79
CA ASP A 27 12.85 -15.89 5.91
C ASP A 27 13.70 -14.90 5.10
N VAL A 28 15.00 -15.17 4.98
CA VAL A 28 15.95 -14.25 4.37
C VAL A 28 16.77 -14.99 3.32
N ASP A 29 16.66 -14.52 2.10
CA ASP A 29 17.42 -14.97 0.94
C ASP A 29 18.47 -13.89 0.63
N LEU A 30 19.72 -14.17 1.05
CA LEU A 30 20.83 -13.23 0.88
C LEU A 30 21.21 -13.08 -0.59
N ASP A 31 21.21 -14.17 -1.36
CA ASP A 31 21.62 -14.18 -2.77
C ASP A 31 20.71 -13.29 -3.62
N ASN A 32 19.40 -13.35 -3.34
CA ASN A 32 18.42 -12.51 -4.02
C ASN A 32 18.16 -11.17 -3.30
N GLN A 33 18.76 -10.95 -2.13
CA GLN A 33 18.54 -9.78 -1.27
C GLN A 33 17.07 -9.59 -0.89
N VAL A 34 16.39 -10.70 -0.60
CA VAL A 34 14.94 -10.75 -0.36
C VAL A 34 14.68 -11.19 1.08
N VAL A 35 13.74 -10.49 1.71
CA VAL A 35 13.23 -10.84 3.03
C VAL A 35 11.75 -11.13 2.86
N ARG A 36 11.32 -12.33 3.24
CA ARG A 36 9.93 -12.77 3.25
C ARG A 36 9.45 -12.75 4.69
N ILE A 37 8.33 -12.08 4.91
CA ILE A 37 7.75 -11.90 6.24
C ILE A 37 6.35 -12.47 6.23
N LEU A 38 6.09 -13.40 7.14
CA LEU A 38 4.74 -13.87 7.45
C LEU A 38 4.29 -13.17 8.72
N GLY A 39 3.19 -12.42 8.66
CA GLY A 39 2.69 -11.69 9.81
C GLY A 39 1.48 -10.84 9.51
N SER A 40 1.04 -10.11 10.54
CA SER A 40 -0.08 -9.17 10.48
C SER A 40 0.34 -7.73 10.78
N SER A 41 1.63 -7.45 10.94
CA SER A 41 2.12 -6.08 11.09
C SER A 41 1.88 -5.27 9.80
N PRO A 42 1.61 -3.96 9.89
CA PRO A 42 1.55 -3.09 8.71
C PRO A 42 2.87 -3.02 7.96
N VAL A 43 2.82 -2.78 6.65
CA VAL A 43 4.01 -2.61 5.80
C VAL A 43 4.83 -1.44 6.30
N LYS A 44 4.20 -0.31 6.64
CA LYS A 44 4.87 0.86 7.23
C LYS A 44 5.77 0.48 8.42
N THR A 45 5.22 -0.23 9.41
CA THR A 45 5.95 -0.65 10.61
C THR A 45 7.14 -1.57 10.26
N MET A 46 6.97 -2.46 9.29
CA MET A 46 8.06 -3.34 8.84
C MET A 46 9.16 -2.56 8.10
N THR A 47 8.78 -1.59 7.27
CA THR A 47 9.73 -0.71 6.57
C THR A 47 10.51 0.14 7.57
N GLU A 48 9.85 0.79 8.53
CA GLU A 48 10.50 1.57 9.59
C GLU A 48 11.47 0.71 10.42
N ALA A 49 11.07 -0.52 10.77
CA ALA A 49 11.93 -1.45 11.49
C ALA A 49 13.19 -1.83 10.68
N LEU A 50 13.07 -1.98 9.36
CA LEU A 50 14.20 -2.26 8.47
C LEU A 50 15.12 -1.05 8.32
N GLU A 51 14.56 0.16 8.19
CA GLU A 51 15.31 1.41 8.11
C GLU A 51 16.14 1.67 9.38
N GLN A 52 15.63 1.30 10.56
CA GLN A 52 16.38 1.36 11.83
C GLN A 52 17.61 0.46 11.84
N THR A 53 17.72 -0.51 10.93
CA THR A 53 18.95 -1.31 10.75
C THR A 53 19.99 -0.62 9.85
N GLY A 54 19.70 0.58 9.35
CA GLY A 54 20.51 1.32 8.39
C GLY A 54 20.39 0.81 6.95
N ARG A 55 19.32 0.05 6.64
CA ARG A 55 19.14 -0.59 5.33
C ARG A 55 17.92 -0.02 4.62
N LYS A 56 18.10 0.25 3.32
CA LYS A 56 16.99 0.58 2.44
C LYS A 56 16.19 -0.68 2.16
N ALA A 57 14.88 -0.57 2.28
CA ALA A 57 13.94 -1.62 1.97
C ALA A 57 12.99 -1.16 0.85
N ARG A 58 12.52 -2.12 0.06
CA ARG A 58 11.46 -1.93 -0.90
C ARG A 58 10.49 -3.09 -0.82
N LEU A 59 9.19 -2.80 -0.74
CA LEU A 59 8.17 -3.82 -0.93
C LEU A 59 8.16 -4.29 -2.39
N ILE A 60 8.30 -5.60 -2.61
CA ILE A 60 8.35 -6.20 -3.95
C ILE A 60 7.18 -7.14 -4.24
N GLY A 61 6.40 -7.49 -3.21
CA GLY A 61 5.26 -8.37 -3.33
C GLY A 61 4.46 -8.44 -2.03
N GLN A 62 3.15 -8.62 -2.14
CA GLN A 62 2.25 -8.76 -0.98
C GLN A 62 1.12 -9.77 -1.27
N GLY A 63 0.57 -10.34 -0.20
CA GLY A 63 -0.54 -11.30 -0.28
C GLY A 63 -0.10 -12.72 0.09
N VAL A 64 -1.05 -13.65 0.03
CA VAL A 64 -0.80 -15.07 0.29
C VAL A 64 -0.31 -15.72 -1.01
N PRO A 65 0.89 -16.32 -1.04
CA PRO A 65 1.40 -17.03 -2.21
C PRO A 65 0.44 -18.15 -2.65
N ASP A 66 0.42 -18.47 -3.94
CA ASP A 66 -0.25 -19.63 -4.56
C ASP A 66 -1.79 -19.75 -4.41
N ASP A 67 -2.42 -18.93 -3.58
CA ASP A 67 -3.87 -18.98 -3.32
C ASP A 67 -4.70 -18.11 -4.29
N PHE A 68 -4.12 -17.07 -4.89
CA PHE A 68 -4.85 -16.08 -5.70
C PHE A 68 -4.10 -15.65 -6.97
N LEU A 69 -4.82 -15.58 -8.11
CA LEU A 69 -4.28 -15.02 -9.37
C LEU A 69 -3.99 -13.51 -9.31
N VAL A 70 -4.68 -12.79 -8.41
CA VAL A 70 -4.44 -11.37 -8.13
C VAL A 70 -4.47 -11.21 -6.62
N SER A 71 -3.31 -11.31 -5.99
CA SER A 71 -3.18 -11.22 -4.53
C SER A 71 -3.01 -9.78 -4.03
N ALA A 72 -2.60 -8.85 -4.89
CA ALA A 72 -2.27 -7.48 -4.51
C ALA A 72 -2.67 -6.42 -5.54
N ALA A 73 -3.01 -5.25 -5.03
CA ALA A 73 -3.26 -4.04 -5.81
C ALA A 73 -2.72 -2.81 -5.09
N VAL A 74 -2.50 -1.74 -5.84
CA VAL A 74 -2.03 -0.46 -5.32
C VAL A 74 -2.73 0.69 -6.04
N ALA A 75 -3.11 1.72 -5.30
CA ALA A 75 -3.51 3.02 -5.83
C ALA A 75 -2.53 4.07 -5.32
N GLU A 76 -1.94 4.84 -6.24
CA GLU A 76 -0.89 5.82 -5.94
C GLU A 76 -1.35 7.23 -6.31
N PHE A 77 -1.33 8.12 -5.32
CA PHE A 77 -1.66 9.54 -5.43
C PHE A 77 -0.34 10.32 -5.53
N LYS A 78 -0.11 10.99 -6.66
CA LYS A 78 1.19 11.60 -7.02
C LYS A 78 1.23 13.13 -6.88
N GLY A 79 0.25 13.73 -6.20
CA GLY A 79 0.17 15.20 -6.08
C GLY A 79 -0.60 15.89 -7.22
N PRO A 80 -0.47 17.22 -7.34
CA PRO A 80 0.62 18.03 -6.78
C PRO A 80 0.55 18.27 -5.26
N ASP A 81 -0.65 18.30 -4.66
CA ASP A 81 -0.81 18.67 -3.25
C ASP A 81 -0.92 17.46 -2.32
N ILE A 82 -1.66 16.44 -2.76
CA ILE A 82 -1.93 15.22 -1.97
C ILE A 82 -1.13 14.05 -2.53
N PHE A 83 -0.25 13.52 -1.69
CA PHE A 83 0.53 12.32 -1.96
C PHE A 83 0.00 11.16 -1.14
N GLY A 84 0.06 9.95 -1.67
CA GLY A 84 -0.42 8.81 -0.91
C GLY A 84 -0.30 7.48 -1.64
N VAL A 85 -0.30 6.41 -0.86
CA VAL A 85 -0.27 5.04 -1.35
C VAL A 85 -1.29 4.23 -0.59
N VAL A 86 -2.21 3.61 -1.31
CA VAL A 86 -3.15 2.63 -0.79
C VAL A 86 -2.80 1.26 -1.34
N ARG A 87 -2.51 0.31 -0.46
CA ARG A 87 -2.20 -1.08 -0.78
C ARG A 87 -3.37 -1.95 -0.38
N LEU A 88 -3.75 -2.86 -1.28
CA LEU A 88 -4.78 -3.85 -1.05
C LEU A 88 -4.14 -5.23 -1.20
N ALA A 89 -4.32 -6.08 -0.20
CA ALA A 89 -3.81 -7.44 -0.22
C ALA A 89 -4.92 -8.42 0.12
N GLN A 90 -5.17 -9.38 -0.77
CA GLN A 90 -6.11 -10.46 -0.54
C GLN A 90 -5.52 -11.38 0.56
N VAL A 91 -6.30 -11.60 1.62
CA VAL A 91 -5.91 -12.50 2.71
C VAL A 91 -6.59 -13.86 2.55
N ASN A 92 -7.88 -13.85 2.22
CA ASN A 92 -8.66 -15.03 1.85
C ASN A 92 -9.80 -14.60 0.90
N MET A 93 -10.66 -15.52 0.45
CA MET A 93 -11.76 -15.21 -0.48
C MET A 93 -12.78 -14.16 0.03
N GLU A 94 -12.84 -13.91 1.34
CA GLU A 94 -13.81 -13.03 1.98
C GLU A 94 -13.19 -11.78 2.61
N LEU A 95 -11.84 -11.66 2.65
CA LEU A 95 -11.17 -10.59 3.38
C LEU A 95 -10.00 -10.02 2.55
N THR A 96 -10.10 -8.73 2.28
CA THR A 96 -9.00 -7.91 1.76
C THR A 96 -8.48 -7.03 2.89
N ARG A 97 -7.17 -6.98 3.07
CA ARG A 97 -6.54 -6.00 3.94
C ARG A 97 -6.22 -4.74 3.15
N ILE A 98 -6.57 -3.59 3.72
CA ILE A 98 -6.26 -2.28 3.16
C ILE A 98 -5.24 -1.60 4.08
N GLU A 99 -4.20 -1.04 3.50
CA GLU A 99 -3.25 -0.15 4.18
C GLU A 99 -3.10 1.12 3.36
N ALA A 100 -3.28 2.28 3.99
CA ALA A 100 -3.21 3.57 3.33
C ALA A 100 -2.32 4.54 4.10
N ASN A 101 -1.54 5.31 3.34
CA ASN A 101 -0.75 6.42 3.84
C ASN A 101 -1.06 7.62 2.94
N PHE A 102 -1.34 8.76 3.54
CA PHE A 102 -1.56 10.03 2.84
C PHE A 102 -0.76 11.15 3.50
N SER A 103 -0.31 12.11 2.70
CA SER A 103 0.39 13.33 3.09
C SER A 103 -0.16 14.50 2.27
N GLY A 104 -0.28 15.67 2.90
CA GLY A 104 -0.77 16.89 2.27
C GLY A 104 -2.29 17.09 2.33
N LEU A 105 -2.99 16.31 3.16
CA LEU A 105 -4.41 16.55 3.46
C LEU A 105 -4.54 17.67 4.52
N SER A 106 -5.69 18.34 4.55
CA SER A 106 -6.00 19.27 5.65
C SER A 106 -6.22 18.49 6.95
N PRO A 107 -5.80 19.01 8.12
CA PRO A 107 -6.10 18.37 9.39
C PRO A 107 -7.61 18.20 9.61
N GLY A 108 -8.02 17.04 10.13
CA GLY A 108 -9.42 16.72 10.39
C GLY A 108 -9.89 15.41 9.78
N LYS A 109 -11.21 15.30 9.57
CA LYS A 109 -11.87 14.08 9.11
C LYS A 109 -12.19 14.14 7.63
N HIS A 110 -11.74 13.12 6.91
CA HIS A 110 -11.93 12.99 5.47
C HIS A 110 -12.63 11.68 5.14
N ALA A 111 -13.62 11.74 4.26
CA ALA A 111 -14.16 10.54 3.64
C ALA A 111 -13.23 10.05 2.52
N TRP A 112 -13.32 8.76 2.24
CA TRP A 112 -12.71 8.12 1.08
C TRP A 112 -13.54 6.90 0.69
N SER A 113 -13.42 6.48 -0.56
CA SER A 113 -14.20 5.37 -1.09
C SER A 113 -13.55 4.73 -2.30
N ILE A 114 -13.98 3.52 -2.61
CA ILE A 114 -13.76 2.87 -3.90
C ILE A 114 -14.95 3.23 -4.80
N ASN A 115 -14.67 3.84 -5.95
CA ASN A 115 -15.68 4.26 -6.91
C ASN A 115 -15.70 3.32 -8.12
N GLU A 116 -16.78 3.41 -8.90
CA GLU A 116 -17.10 2.46 -9.97
C GLU A 116 -16.04 2.44 -11.08
N PHE A 117 -15.54 3.61 -11.48
CA PHE A 117 -14.66 3.76 -12.63
C PHE A 117 -13.28 4.28 -12.24
N GLY A 118 -12.25 3.75 -12.92
CA GLY A 118 -10.89 4.30 -12.93
C GLY A 118 -10.71 5.45 -13.94
N ASP A 119 -11.74 6.26 -14.17
CA ASP A 119 -11.67 7.40 -15.08
C ASP A 119 -11.21 8.65 -14.32
N LEU A 120 -9.99 9.11 -14.62
CA LEU A 120 -9.37 10.31 -14.03
C LEU A 120 -9.36 11.52 -14.99
N THR A 121 -10.10 11.49 -16.11
CA THR A 121 -10.15 12.59 -17.09
C THR A 121 -10.61 13.92 -16.48
N ARG A 122 -11.41 13.88 -15.41
CA ARG A 122 -11.82 15.03 -14.61
C ARG A 122 -11.53 14.81 -13.11
N GLY A 123 -10.42 14.15 -12.80
CA GLY A 123 -10.05 13.81 -11.42
C GLY A 123 -11.08 12.91 -10.75
N ALA A 124 -11.38 13.17 -9.47
CA ALA A 124 -12.35 12.38 -8.72
C ALA A 124 -13.79 12.47 -9.30
N ALA A 125 -14.14 13.58 -9.94
CA ALA A 125 -15.48 13.81 -10.51
C ALA A 125 -15.87 12.84 -11.63
N SER A 126 -14.90 12.22 -12.32
CA SER A 126 -15.14 11.23 -13.38
C SER A 126 -15.15 9.78 -12.90
N THR A 127 -14.89 9.52 -11.62
CA THR A 127 -14.80 8.14 -11.08
C THR A 127 -16.14 7.45 -10.89
N GLY A 128 -17.25 8.16 -11.13
CA GLY A 128 -18.60 7.63 -11.02
C GLY A 128 -19.08 7.54 -9.57
N LYS A 129 -20.03 6.63 -9.31
CA LYS A 129 -20.63 6.44 -7.99
C LYS A 129 -19.79 5.46 -7.14
N LEU A 130 -20.19 5.32 -5.89
CA LEU A 130 -19.64 4.34 -4.96
C LEU A 130 -19.73 2.91 -5.55
N TYR A 131 -18.64 2.16 -5.49
CA TYR A 131 -18.59 0.77 -5.93
C TYR A 131 -19.47 -0.12 -5.04
N SER A 132 -20.38 -0.87 -5.67
CA SER A 132 -21.22 -1.91 -5.05
C SER A 132 -21.70 -1.55 -3.62
N PRO A 133 -22.47 -0.45 -3.43
CA PRO A 133 -22.80 0.06 -2.10
C PRO A 133 -23.41 -1.02 -1.19
N PRO A 134 -22.97 -1.12 0.09
CA PRO A 134 -22.03 -0.26 0.81
C PRO A 134 -20.55 -0.72 0.74
N LEU A 135 -20.20 -1.63 -0.16
CA LEU A 135 -18.90 -2.31 -0.16
C LEU A 135 -17.72 -1.35 -0.44
N GLY A 136 -17.88 -0.42 -1.38
CA GLY A 136 -16.89 0.60 -1.69
C GLY A 136 -16.79 1.71 -0.64
N ASP A 137 -17.66 1.72 0.37
CA ASP A 137 -17.60 2.70 1.46
C ASP A 137 -16.45 2.34 2.41
N LEU A 138 -15.49 3.25 2.58
CA LEU A 138 -14.40 3.08 3.52
C LEU A 138 -14.64 3.95 4.76
N VAL A 139 -14.00 3.58 5.87
CA VAL A 139 -14.09 4.30 7.15
C VAL A 139 -13.64 5.76 7.00
N THR A 140 -13.96 6.63 7.95
CA THR A 140 -13.39 7.98 7.95
C THR A 140 -11.86 7.93 8.13
N LEU A 141 -11.13 8.70 7.32
CA LEU A 141 -9.71 8.98 7.51
C LEU A 141 -9.55 10.12 8.51
N GLU A 142 -8.74 9.89 9.53
CA GLU A 142 -8.32 10.93 10.46
C GLU A 142 -6.94 11.43 10.05
N VAL A 143 -6.86 12.73 9.77
CA VAL A 143 -5.64 13.43 9.34
C VAL A 143 -5.13 14.26 10.52
N ASP A 144 -3.85 14.10 10.83
CA ASP A 144 -3.20 14.80 11.93
C ASP A 144 -2.91 16.29 11.60
N GLU A 145 -2.37 17.02 12.57
CA GLU A 145 -2.01 18.44 12.42
C GLU A 145 -0.92 18.69 11.36
N LYS A 146 -0.17 17.67 10.97
CA LYS A 146 0.88 17.74 9.94
C LYS A 146 0.33 17.44 8.54
N GLY A 147 -0.95 17.09 8.43
CA GLY A 147 -1.56 16.70 7.17
C GLY A 147 -1.25 15.26 6.76
N GLU A 148 -0.85 14.42 7.72
CA GLU A 148 -0.55 13.01 7.52
C GLU A 148 -1.71 12.13 8.00
N ALA A 149 -2.02 11.08 7.24
CA ALA A 149 -3.01 10.09 7.63
C ALA A 149 -2.49 8.68 7.40
N PHE A 150 -2.75 7.80 8.36
CA PHE A 150 -2.42 6.38 8.27
C PHE A 150 -3.65 5.54 8.62
N TYR A 151 -3.94 4.56 7.77
CA TYR A 151 -5.00 3.59 8.01
C TYR A 151 -4.52 2.18 7.72
N THR A 152 -4.92 1.23 8.58
CA THR A 152 -4.76 -0.20 8.32
C THR A 152 -6.00 -0.92 8.84
N GLY A 153 -6.59 -1.78 8.02
CA GLY A 153 -7.79 -2.51 8.44
C GLY A 153 -8.22 -3.60 7.47
N PRO A 154 -8.98 -4.60 7.95
CA PRO A 154 -9.63 -5.57 7.09
C PRO A 154 -10.91 -4.97 6.48
N LYS A 155 -11.22 -5.40 5.26
CA LYS A 155 -12.49 -5.16 4.58
C LYS A 155 -13.07 -6.48 4.12
N GLU A 156 -14.19 -6.85 4.74
CA GLU A 156 -14.91 -8.08 4.43
C GLU A 156 -15.65 -7.97 3.08
N ARG A 157 -15.86 -9.12 2.44
CA ARG A 157 -16.59 -9.30 1.18
C ARG A 157 -16.01 -8.50 0.00
N LEU A 158 -14.77 -8.05 0.12
CA LEU A 158 -14.05 -7.32 -0.90
C LEU A 158 -12.99 -8.26 -1.51
N ARG A 159 -12.98 -8.37 -2.85
CA ARG A 159 -11.97 -9.14 -3.59
C ARG A 159 -11.12 -8.21 -4.43
N VAL A 160 -9.80 -8.27 -4.28
CA VAL A 160 -8.82 -7.42 -4.98
C VAL A 160 -9.01 -7.48 -6.50
N ALA A 161 -9.27 -8.68 -7.05
CA ALA A 161 -9.49 -8.87 -8.48
C ALA A 161 -10.64 -8.01 -9.05
N ASP A 162 -11.70 -7.79 -8.26
CA ASP A 162 -12.87 -7.01 -8.68
C ASP A 162 -12.62 -5.49 -8.65
N LEU A 163 -11.51 -5.06 -8.04
CA LEU A 163 -11.16 -3.64 -7.85
C LEU A 163 -10.20 -3.12 -8.91
N ILE A 164 -9.53 -4.02 -9.64
CA ILE A 164 -8.56 -3.63 -10.66
C ILE A 164 -9.25 -2.76 -11.73
N GLY A 165 -8.69 -1.58 -11.97
CA GLY A 165 -9.22 -0.60 -12.92
C GLY A 165 -10.33 0.30 -12.37
N ARG A 166 -10.70 0.15 -11.10
CA ARG A 166 -11.54 1.11 -10.36
C ARG A 166 -10.69 2.23 -9.76
N ALA A 167 -11.29 3.23 -9.13
CA ALA A 167 -10.57 4.29 -8.45
C ALA A 167 -10.84 4.32 -6.95
N ILE A 168 -9.85 4.75 -6.18
CA ILE A 168 -10.05 5.25 -4.81
C ILE A 168 -10.15 6.76 -4.90
N ALA A 169 -11.21 7.33 -4.35
CA ALA A 169 -11.42 8.77 -4.23
C ALA A 169 -11.29 9.21 -2.77
N VAL A 170 -10.70 10.38 -2.54
CA VAL A 170 -10.58 11.04 -1.23
C VAL A 170 -11.35 12.36 -1.30
N TYR A 171 -12.11 12.67 -0.26
CA TYR A 171 -13.02 13.82 -0.20
C TYR A 171 -12.49 14.89 0.75
N ALA A 172 -13.00 16.13 0.61
CA ALA A 172 -12.54 17.26 1.41
C ALA A 172 -13.00 17.19 2.87
N THR A 173 -14.12 16.53 3.11
CA THR A 173 -14.70 16.34 4.43
C THR A 173 -15.28 14.92 4.53
N GLU A 174 -16.01 14.61 5.59
CA GLU A 174 -16.78 13.37 5.71
C GLU A 174 -17.96 13.29 4.70
N ASP A 175 -18.32 14.41 4.07
CA ASP A 175 -19.38 14.46 3.07
C ASP A 175 -18.89 13.99 1.69
N LYS A 176 -19.52 12.94 1.18
CA LYS A 176 -19.25 12.33 -0.12
C LYS A 176 -20.12 12.87 -1.26
N THR A 177 -20.91 13.92 -1.01
CA THR A 177 -21.68 14.60 -2.05
C THR A 177 -20.81 15.48 -2.96
N ASP A 178 -19.64 15.90 -2.45
CA ASP A 178 -18.61 16.59 -3.22
C ASP A 178 -18.02 15.65 -4.30
N PRO A 179 -17.64 16.14 -5.50
CA PRO A 179 -16.92 15.36 -6.51
C PRO A 179 -15.63 14.66 -6.03
N GLY A 180 -15.06 15.06 -4.90
CA GLY A 180 -13.84 14.50 -4.32
C GLY A 180 -12.62 15.37 -4.61
N LEU A 181 -11.67 15.42 -3.68
CA LEU A 181 -10.41 16.17 -3.80
C LEU A 181 -9.47 15.55 -4.82
N THR A 182 -9.29 14.23 -4.75
CA THR A 182 -8.34 13.51 -5.57
C THR A 182 -8.75 12.06 -5.72
N ALA A 183 -8.28 11.41 -6.78
CA ALA A 183 -8.53 10.00 -7.01
C ALA A 183 -7.34 9.34 -7.69
N ALA A 184 -7.19 8.04 -7.44
CA ALA A 184 -6.15 7.21 -8.05
C ALA A 184 -6.74 5.88 -8.51
N VAL A 185 -6.33 5.40 -9.68
CA VAL A 185 -6.73 4.09 -10.21
C VAL A 185 -6.06 2.98 -9.39
N ILE A 186 -6.85 1.96 -9.05
CA ILE A 186 -6.39 0.72 -8.43
C ILE A 186 -5.75 -0.13 -9.52
N ALA A 187 -4.43 -0.18 -9.51
CA ALA A 187 -3.62 -0.98 -10.42
C ALA A 187 -3.21 -2.31 -9.78
N ARG A 188 -2.89 -3.30 -10.63
CA ARG A 188 -2.30 -4.55 -10.15
C ARG A 188 -0.95 -4.27 -9.49
N SER A 189 -0.71 -4.93 -8.37
CA SER A 189 0.59 -4.97 -7.71
C SER A 189 1.10 -6.41 -7.71
N ALA A 190 2.42 -6.58 -7.67
CA ALA A 190 3.01 -7.90 -7.61
C ALA A 190 2.61 -8.64 -6.32
N GLY A 191 2.29 -9.92 -6.46
CA GLY A 191 2.23 -10.89 -5.38
C GLY A 191 3.61 -11.25 -4.83
N VAL A 192 3.63 -11.96 -3.71
CA VAL A 192 4.88 -12.47 -3.13
C VAL A 192 5.53 -13.44 -4.12
N GLY A 193 6.76 -13.13 -4.56
CA GLY A 193 7.52 -13.95 -5.50
C GLY A 193 7.30 -13.62 -6.98
N GLU A 194 6.43 -12.66 -7.32
CA GLU A 194 6.15 -12.33 -8.72
C GLU A 194 7.09 -11.25 -9.31
N ASN A 195 7.82 -10.52 -8.46
CA ASN A 195 8.64 -9.39 -8.92
C ASN A 195 10.00 -9.31 -8.21
N TYR A 196 11.05 -9.66 -8.94
CA TYR A 196 12.45 -9.53 -8.53
C TYR A 196 13.22 -8.46 -9.32
N LYS A 197 12.52 -7.57 -10.04
CA LYS A 197 13.16 -6.52 -10.86
C LYS A 197 13.96 -5.56 -9.97
N LYS A 198 15.26 -5.42 -10.23
CA LYS A 198 16.18 -4.55 -9.48
C LYS A 198 16.41 -3.17 -10.12
N ILE A 199 16.30 -3.09 -11.45
CA ILE A 199 16.64 -1.90 -12.25
C ILE A 199 15.40 -1.39 -12.97
N CYS A 200 15.14 -0.08 -12.92
CA CYS A 200 14.14 0.54 -13.78
C CYS A 200 14.72 0.79 -15.17
N ALA A 201 13.99 0.41 -16.22
CA ALA A 201 14.46 0.58 -17.59
C ALA A 201 14.34 2.04 -18.09
N CYS A 202 13.55 2.87 -17.40
CA CYS A 202 13.29 4.25 -17.82
C CYS A 202 14.46 5.19 -17.53
N ASP A 203 15.22 4.92 -16.46
CA ASP A 203 16.29 5.80 -15.96
C ASP A 203 17.55 5.05 -15.51
N GLY A 204 17.56 3.71 -15.56
CA GLY A 204 18.69 2.88 -15.17
C GLY A 204 18.99 2.87 -13.67
N THR A 205 18.12 3.47 -12.84
CA THR A 205 18.36 3.55 -11.39
C THR A 205 17.92 2.27 -10.68
N THR A 206 18.62 1.94 -9.59
CA THR A 206 18.22 0.86 -8.69
C THR A 206 16.91 1.26 -8.01
N ILE A 207 15.88 0.41 -8.15
CA ILE A 207 14.54 0.70 -7.63
C ILE A 207 14.56 0.52 -6.10
N TRP A 208 14.62 1.63 -5.39
CA TRP A 208 14.32 1.73 -3.97
C TRP A 208 12.99 2.45 -3.80
N GLU A 209 12.21 2.11 -2.77
CA GLU A 209 11.04 2.91 -2.44
C GLU A 209 11.50 4.31 -2.02
N ALA A 210 11.02 5.34 -2.70
CA ALA A 210 11.24 6.72 -2.29
C ALA A 210 10.31 6.99 -1.10
N THR A 211 10.82 6.87 0.13
CA THR A 211 10.03 7.09 1.36
C THR A 211 9.94 8.55 1.79
N SER A 212 10.38 9.51 0.98
CA SER A 212 10.18 10.94 1.28
C SER A 212 10.56 11.82 0.09
N LYS A 213 9.90 12.98 0.03
CA LYS A 213 10.12 14.10 -0.89
C LYS A 213 11.60 14.33 -1.24
N LEU A 214 11.85 14.69 -2.50
CA LEU A 214 12.98 15.59 -2.83
C LEU A 214 12.83 16.89 -2.04
#